data_AF-A0A098EB15-F1
#
_entry.id   AF-A0A098EB15-F1
#
_cell.length_a   1.000
_cell.length_b   1.000
_cell.length_c   1.000
_cell.angle_alpha   90.00
_cell.angle_beta   90.00
_cell.angle_gamma   90.00
#
_symmetry.space_group_name_H-M   'P 1'
#
loop_
_entity.id
_entity.type
_entity.pdbx_description
1 polymer ?
#
loop_
_entity_poly.entity_id
_entity_poly.type
_entity_poly.pdbx_seq_one_letter_code
_entity_poly.pdbx_strand_id
1 'polypeptide(L)'
;MFSTKTEYGELDRRIELTKKQKEKLLLVLTNPKIPLHNNPAEIALRETVIKKKISYGTKSENGKTAWENMLSIMDTCRKHEVSFFSYIREIFSGERKMPKLADIIAKKGNIKLPHSIEHIQLLNKLYLFSCLKS
;
A
#
# COMPACT_ATOMS: atom_id res chain seq x y z
N MET A 1 21.91 -7.70 19.79
CA MET A 1 21.62 -8.02 18.37
C MET A 1 21.70 -6.83 17.41
N PHE A 2 21.21 -5.62 17.73
CA PHE A 2 21.22 -4.46 16.81
C PHE A 2 21.99 -3.24 17.34
N SER A 3 23.11 -3.43 18.03
CA SER A 3 23.88 -2.30 18.62
C SER A 3 25.38 -2.49 18.57
N THR A 4 25.83 -3.47 17.78
CA THR A 4 27.25 -3.66 17.50
C THR A 4 27.76 -2.45 16.74
N LYS A 5 28.93 -1.96 17.15
CA LYS A 5 29.70 -0.94 16.44
C LYS A 5 30.92 -1.61 15.83
N THR A 6 31.26 -1.21 14.62
CA THR A 6 32.35 -1.74 13.82
C THR A 6 33.22 -0.60 13.34
N GLU A 7 34.40 -0.90 12.81
CA GLU A 7 35.27 0.11 12.21
C GLU A 7 34.87 0.46 10.76
N TYR A 8 33.81 -0.18 10.24
CA TYR A 8 33.33 0.04 8.88
C TYR A 8 32.05 0.87 8.86
N GLY A 9 32.19 2.15 8.48
CA GLY A 9 31.11 3.15 8.56
C GLY A 9 29.82 2.79 7.80
N GLU A 10 29.92 2.10 6.65
CA GLU A 10 28.71 1.70 5.91
C GLU A 10 27.93 0.59 6.65
N LEU A 11 28.64 -0.38 7.23
CA LEU A 11 28.02 -1.43 8.04
C LEU A 11 27.37 -0.84 9.29
N ASP A 12 28.05 0.08 9.96
CA ASP A 12 27.49 0.81 11.11
C ASP A 12 26.21 1.56 10.75
N ARG A 13 26.19 2.24 9.60
CA ARG A 13 24.99 2.91 9.08
C ARG A 13 23.85 1.91 8.84
N ARG A 14 24.14 0.72 8.30
CA ARG A 14 23.13 -0.32 8.08
C ARG A 14 22.60 -0.88 9.40
N ILE A 15 23.46 -1.11 10.39
CA ILE A 15 23.05 -1.56 11.73
C ILE A 15 22.11 -0.53 12.37
N GLU A 16 22.41 0.76 12.25
CA GLU A 16 21.53 1.82 12.76
C GLU A 16 20.18 1.87 12.06
N LEU A 17 20.14 1.73 10.72
CA LEU A 17 18.89 1.67 9.97
C LEU A 17 18.04 0.46 10.38
N THR A 18 18.66 -0.71 10.51
CA THR A 18 17.98 -1.93 10.98
C THR A 18 17.48 -1.76 12.40
N LYS A 19 18.28 -1.15 13.30
CA LYS A 19 17.86 -0.83 14.68
C LYS A 19 16.62 0.06 14.69
N LYS A 20 16.57 1.10 13.84
CA LYS A 20 15.41 2.00 13.70
C LYS A 20 14.16 1.27 13.19
N GLN A 21 14.30 0.19 12.44
CA GLN A 21 13.18 -0.59 11.90
C GLN A 21 12.84 -1.86 12.71
N LYS A 22 13.55 -2.11 13.82
CA LYS A 22 13.45 -3.34 14.62
C LYS A 22 11.99 -3.75 14.92
N GLU A 23 11.17 -2.81 15.38
CA GLU A 23 9.77 -3.10 15.74
C GLU A 23 8.96 -3.65 14.57
N LYS A 24 9.14 -3.09 13.38
CA LYS A 24 8.46 -3.54 12.16
C LYS A 24 9.00 -4.89 11.68
N LEU A 25 10.32 -5.07 11.71
CA LEU A 25 10.98 -6.31 11.29
C LEU A 25 10.62 -7.51 12.17
N LEU A 26 10.39 -7.27 13.47
CA LEU A 26 10.05 -8.33 14.43
C LEU A 26 8.54 -8.52 14.62
N LEU A 27 7.68 -7.78 13.90
CA LEU A 27 6.22 -7.88 14.01
C LEU A 27 5.70 -9.29 13.67
N VAL A 28 6.40 -10.03 12.82
CA VAL A 28 6.06 -11.42 12.47
C VAL A 28 6.05 -12.34 13.70
N LEU A 29 6.85 -12.05 14.73
CA LEU A 29 6.92 -12.86 15.96
C LEU A 29 5.62 -12.80 16.78
N THR A 30 4.90 -11.68 16.71
CA THR A 30 3.62 -11.50 17.42
C THR A 30 2.41 -11.73 16.51
N ASN A 31 2.61 -11.74 15.19
CA ASN A 31 1.54 -11.89 14.20
C ASN A 31 1.97 -12.86 13.08
N PRO A 32 1.88 -14.18 13.32
CA PRO A 32 2.38 -15.22 12.40
C PRO A 32 1.74 -15.20 11.00
N LYS A 33 0.63 -14.48 10.84
CA LYS A 33 -0.06 -14.29 9.55
C LYS A 33 0.65 -13.32 8.61
N ILE A 34 1.65 -12.57 9.09
CA ILE A 34 2.45 -11.66 8.26
C ILE A 34 3.65 -12.46 7.72
N PRO A 35 3.95 -12.39 6.41
CA PRO A 35 5.12 -13.04 5.84
C PRO A 35 6.42 -12.44 6.39
N LEU A 36 7.43 -13.29 6.58
CA LEU A 36 8.78 -12.87 6.96
C LEU A 36 9.49 -12.06 5.86
N HIS A 37 9.04 -12.21 4.62
CA HIS A 37 9.59 -11.54 3.44
C HIS A 37 8.67 -10.41 2.94
N ASN A 38 9.24 -9.47 2.20
CA ASN A 38 8.54 -8.34 1.61
C ASN A 38 7.97 -8.62 0.20
N ASN A 39 8.06 -9.85 -0.34
CA ASN A 39 7.67 -10.20 -1.71
C ASN A 39 6.29 -9.64 -2.15
N PRO A 40 5.21 -9.72 -1.34
CA PRO A 40 3.92 -9.17 -1.76
C PRO A 40 3.97 -7.66 -2.01
N ALA A 41 4.72 -6.92 -1.18
CA ALA A 41 4.91 -5.48 -1.37
C ALA A 41 5.77 -5.17 -2.60
N GLU A 42 6.82 -5.96 -2.86
CA GLU A 42 7.64 -5.80 -4.06
C GLU A 42 6.86 -6.06 -5.34
N ILE A 43 6.06 -7.13 -5.36
CA ILE A 43 5.18 -7.48 -6.49
C ILE A 43 4.17 -6.37 -6.74
N ALA A 44 3.52 -5.84 -5.69
CA ALA A 44 2.57 -4.73 -5.81
C ALA A 44 3.22 -3.47 -6.40
N LEU A 45 4.48 -3.18 -6.05
CA LEU A 45 5.20 -2.02 -6.58
C LEU A 45 5.74 -2.24 -8.00
N ARG A 46 6.01 -3.49 -8.39
CA ARG A 46 6.66 -3.85 -9.66
C ARG A 46 5.96 -3.25 -10.88
N GLU A 47 4.64 -3.36 -10.93
CA GLU A 47 3.82 -2.81 -12.02
C GLU A 47 4.04 -1.30 -12.18
N THR A 48 4.07 -0.57 -11.05
CA THR A 48 4.28 0.89 -11.02
C THR A 48 5.66 1.28 -11.53
N VAL A 49 6.70 0.52 -11.16
CA VAL A 49 8.09 0.77 -11.55
C VAL A 49 8.29 0.50 -13.04
N ILE A 50 7.76 -0.62 -13.54
CA ILE A 50 7.79 -0.96 -14.96
C ILE A 50 7.09 0.11 -15.78
N LYS A 51 5.88 0.51 -15.37
CA LYS A 51 5.12 1.52 -16.10
C LYS A 51 5.81 2.88 -16.10
N LYS A 52 6.36 3.31 -14.96
CA LYS A 52 7.17 4.54 -14.88
C LYS A 52 8.39 4.49 -15.80
N LYS A 53 9.08 3.33 -15.86
CA LYS A 53 10.22 3.12 -16.75
C LYS A 53 9.82 3.24 -18.23
N ILE A 54 8.71 2.62 -18.62
CA ILE A 54 8.22 2.62 -20.01
C ILE A 54 7.70 4.01 -20.42
N SER A 55 6.99 4.72 -19.53
CA SER A 55 6.38 6.00 -19.85
C SER A 55 7.29 7.21 -19.62
N TYR A 56 8.53 6.99 -19.15
CA TYR A 56 9.43 8.03 -18.64
C TYR A 56 8.82 8.88 -17.50
N GLY A 57 7.85 8.32 -16.78
CA GLY A 57 7.13 9.00 -15.70
C GLY A 57 6.23 10.16 -16.15
N THR A 58 5.64 10.83 -15.16
CA THR A 58 4.76 12.00 -15.33
C THR A 58 5.58 13.28 -15.25
N LYS A 59 5.28 14.27 -16.11
CA LYS A 59 5.99 15.56 -16.15
C LYS A 59 5.35 16.67 -15.32
N SER A 60 4.14 16.46 -14.81
CA SER A 60 3.39 17.42 -14.01
C SER A 60 2.95 16.79 -12.68
N GLU A 61 2.77 17.63 -11.65
CA GLU A 61 2.30 17.16 -10.33
C GLU A 61 0.87 16.61 -10.41
N ASN A 62 0.00 17.23 -11.23
CA ASN A 62 -1.34 16.72 -11.48
C ASN A 62 -1.31 15.34 -12.14
N GLY A 63 -0.41 15.14 -13.11
CA GLY A 63 -0.24 13.84 -13.76
C GLY A 63 0.27 12.78 -12.78
N LYS A 64 1.23 13.14 -11.93
CA LYS A 64 1.76 12.28 -10.87
C LYS A 64 0.65 11.87 -9.89
N THR A 65 -0.12 12.83 -9.39
CA THR A 65 -1.22 12.60 -8.45
C THR A 65 -2.31 11.73 -9.07
N ALA A 66 -2.72 12.02 -10.31
CA ALA A 66 -3.71 11.22 -11.02
C ALA A 66 -3.24 9.77 -11.18
N TRP A 67 -1.96 9.59 -11.53
CA TRP A 67 -1.34 8.28 -11.69
C TRP A 67 -1.28 7.50 -10.37
N GLU A 68 -0.81 8.13 -9.29
CA GLU A 68 -0.76 7.53 -7.95
C GLU A 68 -2.16 7.10 -7.47
N ASN A 69 -3.18 7.94 -7.70
CA ASN A 69 -4.57 7.62 -7.38
C ASN A 69 -5.10 6.43 -8.20
N MET A 70 -4.86 6.41 -9.51
CA MET A 70 -5.31 5.31 -10.38
C MET A 70 -4.67 3.98 -9.98
N LEU A 71 -3.36 3.97 -9.69
CA LEU A 71 -2.66 2.77 -9.23
C LEU A 71 -3.20 2.27 -7.89
N SER A 72 -3.43 3.18 -6.94
CA SER A 72 -4.02 2.85 -5.64
C SER A 72 -5.41 2.23 -5.77
N ILE A 73 -6.27 2.82 -6.62
CA ILE A 73 -7.61 2.29 -6.91
C ILE A 73 -7.53 0.91 -7.56
N MET A 74 -6.66 0.74 -8.56
CA MET A 74 -6.49 -0.53 -9.27
C MET A 74 -6.02 -1.65 -8.35
N ASP A 75 -5.02 -1.38 -7.50
CA ASP A 75 -4.51 -2.33 -6.52
C ASP A 75 -5.57 -2.70 -5.47
N THR A 76 -6.35 -1.70 -5.02
CA THR A 76 -7.47 -1.94 -4.10
C THR A 76 -8.56 -2.80 -4.75
N CYS A 77 -8.96 -2.49 -5.99
CA CYS A 77 -9.91 -3.31 -6.74
C CYS A 77 -9.43 -4.77 -6.84
N ARG A 78 -8.15 -4.98 -7.16
CA ARG A 78 -7.53 -6.32 -7.26
C ARG A 78 -7.62 -7.09 -5.94
N LYS A 79 -7.29 -6.46 -4.81
CA LYS A 79 -7.33 -7.06 -3.45
C LYS A 79 -8.75 -7.40 -2.96
N HIS A 80 -9.74 -6.71 -3.50
CA HIS A 80 -11.14 -6.88 -3.16
C HIS A 80 -11.92 -7.64 -4.23
N GLU A 81 -11.25 -8.20 -5.24
CA GLU A 81 -11.87 -8.98 -6.32
C GLU A 81 -12.94 -8.17 -7.09
N VAL A 82 -12.74 -6.84 -7.17
CA VAL A 82 -13.60 -5.92 -7.93
C VAL A 82 -12.96 -5.64 -9.28
N SER A 83 -13.75 -5.67 -10.34
CA SER A 83 -13.29 -5.24 -11.67
C SER A 83 -12.97 -3.75 -11.67
N PHE A 84 -11.70 -3.41 -11.93
CA PHE A 84 -11.25 -2.03 -12.04
C PHE A 84 -12.02 -1.24 -13.10
N PHE A 85 -12.20 -1.79 -14.30
CA PHE A 85 -12.91 -1.11 -15.38
C PHE A 85 -14.39 -0.89 -15.06
N SER A 86 -15.03 -1.85 -14.38
CA SER A 86 -16.41 -1.68 -13.92
C SER A 86 -16.50 -0.56 -12.88
N TYR A 87 -15.54 -0.49 -11.94
CA TYR A 87 -15.49 0.57 -10.93
C TYR A 87 -15.28 1.96 -11.53
N ILE A 88 -14.36 2.08 -12.48
CA ILE A 88 -14.10 3.34 -13.16
C ILE A 88 -15.31 3.77 -14.00
N ARG A 89 -15.95 2.84 -14.70
CA ARG A 89 -17.19 3.12 -15.46
C ARG A 89 -18.26 3.68 -14.54
N GLU A 90 -18.49 3.07 -13.37
CA GLU A 90 -19.49 3.53 -12.39
C GLU A 90 -19.20 4.93 -11.85
N ILE A 91 -17.92 5.26 -11.61
CA ILE A 91 -17.51 6.60 -11.16
C ILE A 91 -17.86 7.64 -12.23
N PHE A 92 -17.58 7.35 -13.50
CA PHE A 92 -17.80 8.30 -14.59
C PHE A 92 -19.25 8.34 -15.09
N SER A 93 -19.99 7.23 -15.02
CA SER A 93 -21.41 7.18 -15.40
C SER A 93 -22.30 7.82 -14.34
N GLY A 94 -21.86 7.88 -13.09
CA GLY A 94 -22.63 8.43 -11.98
C GLY A 94 -23.80 7.55 -11.55
N GLU A 95 -23.93 6.33 -12.08
CA GLU A 95 -25.02 5.40 -11.81
C GLU A 95 -25.03 4.91 -10.34
N ARG A 96 -23.88 4.94 -9.67
CA ARG A 96 -23.70 4.59 -8.24
C ARG A 96 -24.33 3.23 -7.85
N LYS A 97 -24.33 2.26 -8.76
CA LYS A 97 -24.88 0.91 -8.51
C LYS A 97 -23.90 0.05 -7.72
N MET A 98 -22.60 0.32 -7.85
CA MET A 98 -21.58 -0.41 -7.11
C MET A 98 -21.22 0.27 -5.77
N PRO A 99 -21.05 -0.47 -4.66
CA PRO A 99 -20.59 0.10 -3.40
C PRO A 99 -19.21 0.75 -3.56
N LYS A 100 -18.94 1.81 -2.78
CA LYS A 100 -17.63 2.45 -2.80
C LYS A 100 -16.58 1.48 -2.27
N LEU A 101 -15.35 1.56 -2.79
CA LEU A 101 -14.25 0.73 -2.30
C LEU A 101 -14.06 0.86 -0.78
N ALA A 102 -14.27 2.06 -0.21
CA ALA A 102 -14.21 2.28 1.24
C ALA A 102 -15.20 1.40 2.01
N ASP A 103 -16.43 1.24 1.51
CA ASP A 103 -17.46 0.43 2.15
C ASP A 103 -17.11 -1.07 2.05
N ILE A 104 -16.57 -1.49 0.91
CA ILE A 104 -16.10 -2.87 0.70
C ILE A 104 -14.94 -3.19 1.65
N ILE A 105 -13.98 -2.28 1.80
CA ILE A 105 -12.85 -2.38 2.73
C ILE A 105 -13.36 -2.53 4.16
N ALA A 106 -14.26 -1.64 4.58
CA ALA A 106 -14.82 -1.62 5.92
C ALA A 106 -15.55 -2.92 6.26
N LYS A 107 -16.38 -3.42 5.33
CA LYS A 107 -17.11 -4.68 5.49
C LYS A 107 -16.16 -5.88 5.63
N LYS A 108 -15.10 -5.95 4.81
CA LYS A 108 -14.13 -7.06 4.84
C LYS A 108 -13.21 -6.99 6.09
N GLY A 109 -12.89 -5.79 6.55
CA GLY A 109 -12.08 -5.56 7.74
C GLY A 109 -12.83 -5.61 9.08
N ASN A 110 -14.18 -5.66 9.05
CA ASN A 110 -15.05 -5.43 10.21
C ASN A 110 -14.73 -4.10 10.94
N ILE A 111 -14.42 -3.06 10.16
CA ILE A 111 -14.01 -1.74 10.65
C ILE A 111 -15.20 -0.79 10.51
N LYS A 112 -15.55 -0.05 11.56
CA LYS A 112 -16.49 1.07 11.46
C LYS A 112 -15.81 2.25 10.75
N LEU A 113 -16.31 2.65 9.59
CA LEU A 113 -15.79 3.84 8.90
C LEU A 113 -16.08 5.09 9.75
N PRO A 114 -15.07 5.94 10.03
CA PRO A 114 -15.33 7.23 10.64
C PRO A 114 -16.14 8.11 9.68
N HIS A 115 -17.04 8.94 10.22
CA HIS A 115 -17.95 9.78 9.45
C HIS A 115 -17.27 10.93 8.68
N SER A 116 -15.94 11.09 8.76
CA SER A 116 -15.19 12.19 8.12
C SER A 116 -14.06 11.71 7.19
N ILE A 117 -13.88 12.44 6.09
CA ILE A 117 -13.01 12.11 4.95
C ILE A 117 -11.50 12.13 5.31
N GLU A 118 -11.10 12.88 6.34
CA GLU A 118 -9.69 13.05 6.72
C GLU A 118 -9.00 11.74 7.18
N HIS A 119 -9.76 10.75 7.65
CA HIS A 119 -9.21 9.47 8.08
C HIS A 119 -9.01 8.45 6.94
N ILE A 120 -9.55 8.70 5.75
CA ILE A 120 -9.47 7.76 4.61
C ILE A 120 -8.03 7.67 4.07
N GLN A 121 -7.26 8.77 4.14
CA GLN A 121 -5.84 8.77 3.78
C GLN A 121 -5.00 7.92 4.77
N LEU A 122 -5.36 7.93 6.06
CA LEU A 122 -4.73 7.08 7.07
C LEU A 122 -5.07 5.60 6.86
N LEU A 123 -6.33 5.31 6.50
CA LEU A 123 -6.78 3.95 6.19
C LEU A 123 -6.07 3.37 4.97
N ASN A 124 -5.85 4.13 3.89
CA ASN A 124 -5.04 3.65 2.76
C ASN A 124 -3.57 3.38 3.14
N LYS A 125 -3.00 4.17 4.05
CA LYS A 125 -1.62 3.98 4.55
C LYS A 125 -1.50 2.78 5.50
N LEU A 126 -2.54 2.51 6.29
CA LEU A 126 -2.65 1.35 7.18
C LEU A 126 -3.03 0.06 6.43
N TYR A 127 -3.87 0.14 5.39
CA TYR A 127 -4.25 -1.00 4.57
C TYR A 127 -3.14 -1.47 3.65
N LEU A 128 -2.27 -0.57 3.15
CA LEU A 128 -1.04 -1.00 2.47
C LEU A 128 -0.19 -1.92 3.38
N PHE A 129 -0.22 -1.70 4.70
CA PHE A 129 0.43 -2.56 5.68
C PHE A 129 -0.34 -3.87 5.94
N SER A 130 -1.68 -3.86 5.92
CA SER A 130 -2.50 -5.08 6.08
C SER A 130 -2.52 -5.97 4.83
N CYS A 131 -2.21 -5.41 3.65
CA CYS A 131 -2.09 -6.15 2.39
C CYS A 131 -0.85 -7.04 2.28
N LEU A 132 -0.01 -7.08 3.32
CA LEU A 132 0.96 -8.15 3.51
C LEU A 132 0.31 -9.46 4.00
N LYS A 133 -1.01 -9.52 4.25
CA LYS A 133 -1.71 -10.71 4.77
C LYS A 133 -2.49 -11.53 3.73
N SER A 134 -2.25 -11.37 2.43
CA SER A 134 -2.88 -12.20 1.38
C SER A 134 -1.85 -12.73 0.41
#